data_AF-A0A401NMS9-F1
#
_entry.id   AF-A0A401NMS9-F1
#
_cell.length_a   1.000
_cell.length_b   1.000
_cell.length_c   1.000
_cell.angle_alpha   90.00
_cell.angle_beta   90.00
_cell.angle_gamma   90.00
#
_symmetry.space_group_name_H-M   'P 1'
#
loop_
_entity.id
_entity.type
_entity.pdbx_description
1 polymer ?
#
loop_
_entity_poly.entity_id
_entity_poly.type
_entity_poly.pdbx_seq_one_letter_code
_entity_poly.pdbx_strand_id
1 'polypeptide(L)'
;DAEVVCRHLGLSGTAKSWLGSHFGHGTGPIMLDEVECTGNELYLDECKKSNWGQHNCEHAEDAGASCDPFTDGVVRLVGGRDSSEGRLEIYRNGVWGTVCDDRWTDLNTQVVCRQLGFSGHGTLAPEAKFGLGLGFILLDEVVCTGSEPDLLACARSNWGQHDCSHHEDVGVMCAQEEDNKISESNLGPAIRLVDGENGKEGRVEVYLNGEWGSVCDDGWTDRDARVVCRQLGYSGQSKARTMAYFGEGHGAIHLDNVRCTGHENSLDECGTSAFGIHNCWHSEDAGVICDYKEDPLEELSSGSSLSSVCGLRLMNRRKKRIIGGNKSIRGGWPWQASLRLKTFSRESRLLCGATLINHCWVLTAAHCFKRFGNDTRHYFIRVGDYHTAVEDEYEREIPVEKIVAHKNYKLDSNDNDIALVRMKGKEGHCVTFNQYTTPVCLPGRKEKIRINRQTCYITGWGDTGRSYSRTLLQGAVPLLPRRICENRYMGKFTARMICAGNLSDHKRVDSCQGDSGGPLMCQRTGGRWVILGITSWG
;
A
#
# COMPACT_ATOMS: atom_id res chain seq x y z
N ASP A 1 20.90 2.38 10.30
CA ASP A 1 20.88 1.15 9.46
C ASP A 1 19.80 0.15 9.88
N ALA A 2 19.71 -0.23 11.16
CA ALA A 2 18.71 -1.18 11.64
C ALA A 2 17.26 -0.81 11.24
N GLU A 3 16.91 0.48 11.26
CA GLU A 3 15.58 0.94 10.84
C GLU A 3 15.27 0.67 9.36
N VAL A 4 16.28 0.78 8.50
CA VAL A 4 16.18 0.46 7.07
C VAL A 4 16.04 -1.04 6.89
N VAL A 5 16.78 -1.85 7.65
CA VAL A 5 16.72 -3.32 7.61
C VAL A 5 15.36 -3.84 8.07
N CYS A 6 14.84 -3.37 9.21
CA CYS A 6 13.56 -3.81 9.74
C CYS A 6 12.40 -3.49 8.81
N ARG A 7 12.41 -2.27 8.25
CA ARG A 7 11.46 -1.87 7.24
C ARG A 7 11.58 -2.67 5.95
N HIS A 8 12.80 -2.96 5.50
CA HIS A 8 13.05 -3.78 4.32
C HIS A 8 12.47 -5.20 4.48
N LEU A 9 12.51 -5.75 5.70
CA LEU A 9 11.95 -7.05 6.06
C LEU A 9 10.42 -7.01 6.32
N GLY A 10 9.76 -5.86 6.14
CA GLY A 10 8.32 -5.69 6.38
C GLY A 10 7.92 -5.70 7.86
N LEU A 11 8.89 -5.55 8.76
CA LEU A 11 8.67 -5.52 10.20
C LEU A 11 8.48 -4.06 10.66
N SER A 12 7.37 -3.79 11.34
CA SER A 12 7.07 -2.49 11.95
C SER A 12 7.73 -2.34 13.34
N GLY A 13 7.67 -1.14 13.93
CA GLY A 13 8.08 -0.86 15.31
C GLY A 13 9.50 -0.31 15.50
N THR A 14 10.05 -0.38 16.72
CA THR A 14 11.32 0.29 17.07
C THR A 14 12.53 -0.56 16.70
N ALA A 15 13.26 -0.16 15.66
CA ALA A 15 14.46 -0.85 15.23
C ALA A 15 15.69 -0.54 16.11
N LYS A 16 16.47 -1.57 16.45
CA LYS A 16 17.69 -1.43 17.26
C LYS A 16 18.89 -2.05 16.55
N SER A 17 20.01 -1.35 16.50
CA SER A 17 21.28 -1.88 15.99
C SER A 17 22.10 -2.52 17.10
N TRP A 18 22.83 -3.56 16.73
CA TRP A 18 23.77 -4.29 17.57
C TRP A 18 25.10 -4.38 16.85
N LEU A 19 26.19 -4.24 17.60
CA LEU A 19 27.55 -4.29 17.06
C LEU A 19 28.29 -5.49 17.64
N GLY A 20 29.39 -5.87 17.00
CA GLY A 20 30.33 -6.85 17.56
C GLY A 20 29.77 -8.27 17.59
N SER A 21 29.09 -8.71 16.51
CA SER A 21 28.54 -10.07 16.37
C SER A 21 27.68 -10.53 17.55
N HIS A 22 26.84 -9.63 18.06
CA HIS A 22 25.94 -9.86 19.21
C HIS A 22 25.08 -11.15 19.09
N PHE A 23 24.69 -11.53 17.88
CA PHE A 23 23.89 -12.75 17.62
C PHE A 23 24.73 -13.94 17.14
N GLY A 24 26.05 -13.87 17.32
CA GLY A 24 27.02 -14.82 16.81
C GLY A 24 27.71 -14.33 15.53
N HIS A 25 28.85 -14.94 15.23
CA HIS A 25 29.65 -14.66 14.04
C HIS A 25 28.95 -15.21 12.79
N GLY A 26 28.94 -14.42 11.72
CA GLY A 26 28.53 -14.87 10.40
C GLY A 26 29.48 -15.91 9.80
N THR A 27 29.08 -16.47 8.67
CA THR A 27 29.89 -17.40 7.88
C THR A 27 29.85 -17.02 6.41
N GLY A 28 30.98 -17.13 5.71
CA GLY A 28 31.09 -16.79 4.28
C GLY A 28 31.75 -15.43 4.03
N PRO A 29 31.64 -14.86 2.82
CA PRO A 29 32.24 -13.56 2.50
C PRO A 29 31.45 -12.40 3.13
N ILE A 30 32.16 -11.43 3.72
CA ILE A 30 31.56 -10.16 4.18
C ILE A 30 31.39 -9.25 2.97
N MET A 31 30.18 -8.72 2.79
CA MET A 31 29.80 -8.08 1.52
C MET A 31 29.72 -6.55 1.60
N LEU A 32 29.60 -6.00 2.81
CA LEU A 32 29.24 -4.61 3.05
C LEU A 32 29.94 -4.08 4.29
N ASP A 33 30.37 -2.82 4.21
CA ASP A 33 31.13 -2.11 5.25
C ASP A 33 30.80 -0.61 5.21
N GLU A 34 31.05 0.08 6.32
CA GLU A 34 30.81 1.51 6.54
C GLU A 34 29.40 1.95 6.13
N VAL A 35 28.40 1.12 6.43
CA VAL A 35 27.01 1.42 6.08
C VAL A 35 26.49 2.55 6.97
N GLU A 36 26.17 3.67 6.36
CA GLU A 36 25.60 4.86 6.97
C GLU A 36 24.27 5.20 6.29
N CYS A 37 23.19 4.70 6.85
CA CYS A 37 21.83 5.06 6.45
C CYS A 37 21.36 6.30 7.24
N THR A 38 20.64 7.19 6.56
CA THR A 38 19.93 8.31 7.20
C THR A 38 18.64 7.87 7.90
N GLY A 39 18.23 6.60 7.71
CA GLY A 39 16.99 6.03 8.23
C GLY A 39 15.82 6.16 7.26
N ASN A 40 15.96 6.88 6.14
CA ASN A 40 14.87 7.09 5.16
C ASN A 40 14.98 6.20 3.92
N GLU A 41 16.07 5.44 3.82
CA GLU A 41 16.34 4.47 2.75
C GLU A 41 15.39 3.26 2.86
N LEU A 42 15.14 2.58 1.74
CA LEU A 42 14.33 1.36 1.74
C LEU A 42 15.15 0.08 1.76
N TYR A 43 16.40 0.17 1.35
CA TYR A 43 17.33 -0.94 1.25
C TYR A 43 18.70 -0.47 1.73
N LEU A 44 19.50 -1.38 2.28
CA LEU A 44 20.89 -1.09 2.65
C LEU A 44 21.72 -0.63 1.44
N ASP A 45 21.32 -0.97 0.21
CA ASP A 45 22.04 -0.57 -1.01
C ASP A 45 21.85 0.91 -1.41
N GLU A 46 20.91 1.61 -0.78
CA GLU A 46 20.70 3.05 -0.97
C GLU A 46 21.49 3.88 0.04
N CYS A 47 21.95 3.26 1.13
CA CYS A 47 22.75 3.91 2.14
C CYS A 47 24.16 4.21 1.61
N LYS A 48 24.78 5.27 2.16
CA LYS A 48 26.21 5.52 1.96
C LYS A 48 26.96 4.33 2.56
N LYS A 49 27.90 3.76 1.81
CA LYS A 49 28.62 2.54 2.17
C LYS A 49 29.82 2.34 1.25
N SER A 50 30.72 1.46 1.66
CA SER A 50 31.80 0.97 0.81
C SER A 50 31.28 0.15 -0.38
N ASN A 51 32.11 -0.02 -1.42
CA ASN A 51 31.72 -0.88 -2.54
C ASN A 51 31.53 -2.32 -2.07
N TRP A 52 30.66 -3.06 -2.76
CA TRP A 52 30.39 -4.47 -2.44
C TRP A 52 31.67 -5.32 -2.46
N GLY A 53 31.88 -6.09 -1.39
CA GLY A 53 33.07 -6.92 -1.20
C GLY A 53 34.35 -6.15 -0.85
N GLN A 54 34.28 -4.82 -0.69
CA GLN A 54 35.37 -4.00 -0.21
C GLN A 54 35.10 -3.65 1.26
N HIS A 55 35.77 -4.36 2.16
CA HIS A 55 35.65 -4.20 3.60
C HIS A 55 37.00 -4.42 4.28
N ASN A 56 37.15 -3.90 5.50
CA ASN A 56 38.22 -4.32 6.42
C ASN A 56 37.70 -5.06 7.66
N CYS A 57 36.40 -5.35 7.72
CA CYS A 57 35.77 -6.07 8.82
C CYS A 57 36.19 -7.54 8.92
N GLU A 58 36.22 -8.06 10.15
CA GLU A 58 36.12 -9.48 10.48
C GLU A 58 34.68 -9.86 10.88
N HIS A 59 34.34 -11.17 10.90
CA HIS A 59 33.03 -11.62 11.40
C HIS A 59 32.81 -11.33 12.88
N ALA A 60 33.85 -10.93 13.62
CA ALA A 60 33.70 -10.39 14.97
C ALA A 60 32.97 -9.04 14.99
N GLU A 61 32.96 -8.32 13.87
CA GLU A 61 32.39 -6.99 13.72
C GLU A 61 31.02 -7.02 13.02
N ASP A 62 30.47 -8.21 12.75
CA ASP A 62 29.18 -8.35 12.09
C ASP A 62 28.09 -7.55 12.83
N ALA A 63 27.40 -6.70 12.07
CA ALA A 63 26.33 -5.86 12.58
C ALA A 63 25.02 -6.67 12.69
N GLY A 64 24.32 -6.53 13.81
CA GLY A 64 23.01 -7.11 14.05
C GLY A 64 21.90 -6.05 14.06
N ALA A 65 20.66 -6.46 13.78
CA ALA A 65 19.48 -5.61 13.93
C ALA A 65 18.36 -6.39 14.63
N SER A 66 17.64 -5.74 15.55
CA SER A 66 16.38 -6.22 16.11
C SER A 66 15.23 -5.37 15.63
N CYS A 67 14.14 -6.02 15.23
CA CYS A 67 12.96 -5.43 14.61
C CYS A 67 11.74 -5.79 15.45
N ASP A 68 11.53 -5.04 16.53
CA ASP A 68 10.42 -5.30 17.42
C ASP A 68 9.17 -4.58 16.92
N PRO A 69 8.02 -5.27 16.76
CA PRO A 69 6.76 -4.66 16.32
C PRO A 69 6.17 -3.64 17.29
N PHE A 70 6.73 -3.57 18.50
CA PHE A 70 6.23 -2.76 19.60
C PHE A 70 6.77 -1.33 19.54
N THR A 71 5.92 -0.37 19.91
CA THR A 71 6.32 1.02 20.17
C THR A 71 6.56 1.22 21.66
N ASP A 72 7.33 2.22 22.03
CA ASP A 72 7.53 2.58 23.44
C ASP A 72 6.21 2.77 24.17
N GLY A 73 6.09 2.18 25.36
CA GLY A 73 4.89 2.25 26.19
C GLY A 73 3.91 1.09 26.02
N VAL A 74 4.13 0.19 25.06
CA VAL A 74 3.35 -1.06 24.98
C VAL A 74 3.64 -1.88 26.24
N VAL A 75 2.57 -2.46 26.81
CA VAL A 75 2.63 -3.30 28.01
C VAL A 75 2.23 -4.73 27.69
N ARG A 76 2.72 -5.68 28.49
CA ARG A 76 2.30 -7.09 28.44
C ARG A 76 2.28 -7.70 29.84
N LEU A 77 1.55 -8.80 29.99
CA LEU A 77 1.51 -9.60 31.21
C LEU A 77 2.24 -10.93 30.98
N VAL A 78 3.16 -11.29 31.87
CA VAL A 78 4.00 -12.49 31.75
C VAL A 78 3.88 -13.38 32.99
N GLY A 79 3.84 -14.70 32.80
CA GLY A 79 3.83 -15.67 33.90
C GLY A 79 2.45 -15.92 34.53
N GLY A 80 1.39 -15.34 33.98
CA GLY A 80 0.01 -15.71 34.32
C GLY A 80 -0.51 -16.92 33.54
N ARG A 81 -1.71 -17.39 33.91
CA ARG A 81 -2.36 -18.55 33.26
C ARG A 81 -2.92 -18.22 31.87
N ASP A 82 -3.32 -16.98 31.65
CA ASP A 82 -3.88 -16.45 30.41
C ASP A 82 -3.49 -14.96 30.25
N SER A 83 -4.04 -14.29 29.24
CA SER A 83 -3.70 -12.89 28.92
C SER A 83 -4.22 -11.86 29.92
N SER A 84 -5.09 -12.24 30.86
CA SER A 84 -5.73 -11.34 31.83
C SER A 84 -4.94 -11.18 33.13
N GLU A 85 -3.93 -12.02 33.36
CA GLU A 85 -3.11 -11.92 34.56
C GLU A 85 -1.61 -12.13 34.26
N GLY A 86 -0.74 -11.55 35.07
CA GLY A 86 0.70 -11.74 34.97
C GLY A 86 1.52 -10.59 35.54
N ARG A 87 2.83 -10.76 35.58
CA ARG A 87 3.80 -9.69 35.88
C ARG A 87 3.76 -8.67 34.76
N LEU A 88 3.67 -7.39 35.13
CA LEU A 88 3.63 -6.27 34.20
C LEU A 88 5.02 -5.97 33.66
N GLU A 89 5.14 -6.04 32.34
CA GLU A 89 6.33 -5.57 31.62
C GLU A 89 5.94 -4.46 30.66
N ILE A 90 6.80 -3.46 30.54
CA ILE A 90 6.67 -2.34 29.61
C ILE A 90 7.82 -2.33 28.63
N TYR A 91 7.51 -1.98 27.39
CA TYR A 91 8.47 -1.92 26.31
C TYR A 91 9.03 -0.50 26.13
N ARG A 92 10.36 -0.37 26.09
CA ARG A 92 11.06 0.90 25.85
C ARG A 92 12.38 0.65 25.14
N ASN A 93 12.68 1.41 24.09
CA ASN A 93 13.99 1.42 23.42
C ASN A 93 14.53 0.03 23.03
N GLY A 94 13.67 -0.86 22.51
CA GLY A 94 14.13 -2.19 22.09
C GLY A 94 14.21 -3.24 23.19
N VAL A 95 13.75 -2.94 24.41
CA VAL A 95 13.82 -3.88 25.54
C VAL A 95 12.51 -3.88 26.32
N TRP A 96 12.15 -5.08 26.78
CA TRP A 96 11.14 -5.26 27.83
C TRP A 96 11.81 -5.10 29.18
N GLY A 97 11.11 -4.48 30.12
CA GLY A 97 11.51 -4.44 31.51
C GLY A 97 10.30 -4.30 32.42
N THR A 98 10.52 -4.54 33.70
CA THR A 98 9.46 -4.58 34.69
C THR A 98 9.15 -3.21 35.26
N VAL A 99 8.08 -3.14 36.04
CA VAL A 99 7.59 -1.92 36.68
C VAL A 99 7.58 -2.17 38.19
N CYS A 100 8.13 -1.23 38.96
CA CYS A 100 8.13 -1.31 40.43
C CYS A 100 6.75 -1.00 41.01
N ASP A 101 6.42 -1.67 42.13
CA ASP A 101 5.15 -1.53 42.85
C ASP A 101 5.12 -0.36 43.84
N ASP A 102 6.20 0.42 43.94
CA ASP A 102 6.25 1.65 44.71
C ASP A 102 5.19 2.66 44.26
N ARG A 103 4.32 3.01 45.22
CA ARG A 103 3.10 3.82 45.03
C ARG A 103 2.11 3.27 44.00
N TRP A 104 2.25 2.01 43.63
CA TRP A 104 1.30 1.36 42.75
C TRP A 104 -0.04 1.17 43.45
N THR A 105 -1.12 1.51 42.75
CA THR A 105 -2.50 1.38 43.25
C THR A 105 -3.39 0.67 42.26
N ASP A 106 -4.61 0.32 42.67
CA ASP A 106 -5.61 -0.25 41.76
C ASP A 106 -5.97 0.70 40.61
N LEU A 107 -5.77 2.02 40.76
CA LEU A 107 -5.96 2.98 39.67
C LEU A 107 -4.90 2.81 38.57
N ASN A 108 -3.65 2.50 38.94
CA ASN A 108 -2.60 2.16 37.99
C ASN A 108 -2.95 0.87 37.27
N THR A 109 -3.37 -0.15 38.02
CA THR A 109 -3.79 -1.43 37.47
C THR A 109 -4.97 -1.27 36.52
N GLN A 110 -5.92 -0.37 36.82
CA GLN A 110 -7.05 -0.08 35.95
C GLN A 110 -6.61 0.54 34.62
N VAL A 111 -5.63 1.45 34.63
CA VAL A 111 -5.05 2.01 33.40
C VAL A 111 -4.41 0.92 32.56
N VAL A 112 -3.63 0.03 33.18
CA VAL A 112 -2.97 -1.09 32.50
C VAL A 112 -3.98 -2.07 31.91
N CYS A 113 -4.99 -2.47 32.68
CA CYS A 113 -6.04 -3.37 32.20
C CYS A 113 -6.81 -2.76 31.02
N ARG A 114 -7.16 -1.46 31.09
CA ARG A 114 -7.78 -0.75 29.97
C ARG A 114 -6.85 -0.66 28.75
N GLN A 115 -5.57 -0.38 28.96
CA GLN A 115 -4.57 -0.32 27.90
C GLN A 115 -4.39 -1.68 27.20
N LEU A 116 -4.55 -2.77 27.95
CA LEU A 116 -4.55 -4.15 27.45
C LEU A 116 -5.90 -4.59 26.86
N GLY A 117 -6.93 -3.74 26.88
CA GLY A 117 -8.24 -3.99 26.31
C GLY A 117 -9.26 -4.65 27.25
N PHE A 118 -8.95 -4.79 28.54
CA PHE A 118 -9.89 -5.30 29.54
C PHE A 118 -10.82 -4.21 30.08
N SER A 119 -12.10 -4.53 30.20
CA SER A 119 -13.15 -3.65 30.71
C SER A 119 -13.45 -3.83 32.21
N GLY A 120 -13.03 -4.95 32.80
CA GLY A 120 -13.23 -5.25 34.21
C GLY A 120 -12.28 -4.47 35.14
N HIS A 121 -12.48 -4.67 36.44
CA HIS A 121 -11.63 -4.06 37.45
C HIS A 121 -10.22 -4.68 37.44
N GLY A 122 -9.20 -3.84 37.44
CA GLY A 122 -7.82 -4.27 37.65
C GLY A 122 -7.52 -4.42 39.14
N THR A 123 -6.88 -5.51 39.53
CA THR A 123 -6.40 -5.73 40.90
C THR A 123 -4.90 -5.99 40.92
N LEU A 124 -4.21 -5.39 41.90
CA LEU A 124 -2.82 -5.69 42.16
C LEU A 124 -2.69 -7.15 42.64
N ALA A 125 -1.79 -7.90 42.02
CA ALA A 125 -1.51 -9.26 42.43
C ALA A 125 -0.60 -9.29 43.67
N PRO A 126 -0.68 -10.34 44.49
CA PRO A 126 0.30 -10.57 45.56
C PRO A 126 1.74 -10.59 45.02
N GLU A 127 2.66 -10.09 45.84
CA GLU A 127 4.09 -10.02 45.53
C GLU A 127 4.63 -11.34 44.97
N ALA A 128 5.41 -11.26 43.90
CA ALA A 128 6.02 -12.40 43.20
C ALA A 128 5.06 -13.52 42.74
N LYS A 129 3.74 -13.33 42.72
CA LYS A 129 2.75 -14.36 42.30
C LYS A 129 3.05 -14.94 40.91
N PHE A 130 3.49 -14.10 39.98
CA PHE A 130 3.75 -14.48 38.58
C PHE A 130 5.24 -14.69 38.27
N GLY A 131 6.03 -14.91 39.33
CA GLY A 131 7.49 -15.02 39.27
C GLY A 131 8.18 -13.66 39.17
N LEU A 132 9.44 -13.63 39.60
CA LEU A 132 10.29 -12.45 39.55
C LEU A 132 10.64 -12.10 38.10
N GLY A 133 10.75 -10.80 37.82
CA GLY A 133 11.30 -10.33 36.56
C GLY A 133 12.78 -10.65 36.39
N LEU A 134 13.25 -10.44 35.17
CA LEU A 134 14.65 -10.53 34.81
C LEU A 134 15.00 -9.30 33.97
N GLY A 135 16.19 -8.74 34.19
CA GLY A 135 16.71 -7.65 33.38
C GLY A 135 16.51 -6.29 34.02
N PHE A 136 15.97 -5.33 33.26
CA PHE A 136 15.83 -3.94 33.72
C PHE A 136 14.47 -3.71 34.38
N ILE A 137 14.45 -2.97 35.49
CA ILE A 137 13.25 -2.33 36.00
C ILE A 137 13.19 -0.94 35.36
N LEU A 138 12.18 -0.70 34.52
CA LEU A 138 12.15 0.47 33.64
C LEU A 138 11.33 1.63 34.21
N LEU A 139 10.33 1.32 35.02
CA LEU A 139 9.42 2.30 35.61
C LEU A 139 9.32 2.12 37.11
N ASP A 140 9.16 3.25 37.78
CA ASP A 140 9.05 3.37 39.22
C ASP A 140 8.23 4.62 39.59
N GLU A 141 7.68 4.63 40.80
CA GLU A 141 6.90 5.72 41.39
C GLU A 141 5.73 6.15 40.47
N VAL A 142 5.08 5.16 39.84
CA VAL A 142 4.02 5.42 38.88
C VAL A 142 2.73 5.75 39.62
N VAL A 143 2.15 6.91 39.33
CA VAL A 143 0.90 7.39 39.94
C VAL A 143 -0.09 7.76 38.85
N CYS A 144 -1.15 6.97 38.74
CA CYS A 144 -2.27 7.21 37.84
C CYS A 144 -3.49 7.75 38.60
N THR A 145 -4.29 8.57 37.93
CA THR A 145 -5.62 9.00 38.35
C THR A 145 -6.71 7.98 37.98
N GLY A 146 -6.38 7.02 37.09
CA GLY A 146 -7.29 6.00 36.59
C GLY A 146 -7.94 6.38 35.25
N SER A 147 -7.73 7.60 34.77
CA SER A 147 -8.34 8.15 33.55
C SER A 147 -7.38 8.25 32.36
N GLU A 148 -6.09 7.99 32.59
CA GLU A 148 -5.02 8.09 31.59
C GLU A 148 -5.22 7.11 30.43
N PRO A 149 -4.95 7.50 29.17
CA PRO A 149 -5.13 6.60 28.03
C PRO A 149 -4.20 5.39 28.06
N ASP A 150 -3.02 5.53 28.66
CA ASP A 150 -2.00 4.50 28.79
C ASP A 150 -1.10 4.78 30.01
N LEU A 151 -0.26 3.80 30.37
CA LEU A 151 0.64 3.89 31.50
C LEU A 151 1.72 4.99 31.35
N LEU A 152 2.03 5.43 30.12
CA LEU A 152 3.02 6.50 29.89
C LEU A 152 2.48 7.88 30.24
N ALA A 153 1.16 8.06 30.19
CA ALA A 153 0.49 9.30 30.54
C ALA A 153 0.35 9.51 32.06
N CYS A 154 0.63 8.50 32.88
CA CYS A 154 0.67 8.63 34.34
C CYS A 154 1.91 9.39 34.81
N ALA A 155 1.81 10.05 35.97
CA ALA A 155 2.98 10.66 36.62
C ALA A 155 3.94 9.55 37.06
N ARG A 156 5.25 9.74 36.89
CA ARG A 156 6.26 8.70 37.15
C ARG A 156 7.67 9.28 37.30
N SER A 157 8.58 8.47 37.84
CA SER A 157 10.02 8.75 37.81
C SER A 157 10.61 8.68 36.40
N ASN A 158 11.85 9.17 36.27
CA ASN A 158 12.61 9.01 35.04
C ASN A 158 12.89 7.52 34.77
N TRP A 159 12.99 7.17 33.50
CA TRP A 159 13.24 5.80 33.07
C TRP A 159 14.48 5.19 33.71
N GLY A 160 14.33 3.99 34.29
CA GLY A 160 15.42 3.23 34.92
C GLY A 160 15.99 3.85 36.20
N GLN A 161 15.39 4.92 36.73
CA GLN A 161 15.68 5.41 38.07
C GLN A 161 14.70 4.76 39.05
N HIS A 162 15.19 3.81 39.84
CA HIS A 162 14.45 3.11 40.87
C HIS A 162 15.41 2.66 41.98
N ASP A 163 14.89 2.42 43.18
CA ASP A 163 15.59 1.72 44.28
C ASP A 163 15.04 0.31 44.53
N CYS A 164 14.11 -0.13 43.70
CA CYS A 164 13.48 -1.45 43.78
C CYS A 164 14.36 -2.62 43.32
N SER A 165 14.01 -3.82 43.77
CA SER A 165 14.46 -5.11 43.28
C SER A 165 13.35 -5.84 42.53
N HIS A 166 13.65 -6.93 41.83
CA HIS A 166 12.62 -7.72 41.12
C HIS A 166 11.57 -8.39 42.03
N HIS A 167 11.72 -8.31 43.36
CA HIS A 167 10.68 -8.73 44.30
C HIS A 167 9.49 -7.75 44.28
N GLU A 168 9.77 -6.49 43.97
CA GLU A 168 8.82 -5.37 43.89
C GLU A 168 8.26 -5.20 42.46
N ASP A 169 8.41 -6.21 41.60
CA ASP A 169 7.81 -6.17 40.26
C ASP A 169 6.29 -6.31 40.34
N VAL A 170 5.58 -5.34 39.76
CA VAL A 170 4.11 -5.30 39.75
C VAL A 170 3.53 -6.53 39.05
N GLY A 171 2.61 -7.21 39.74
CA GLY A 171 1.71 -8.19 39.14
C GLY A 171 0.31 -7.60 38.92
N VAL A 172 -0.29 -7.85 37.77
CA VAL A 172 -1.62 -7.34 37.41
C VAL A 172 -2.57 -8.52 37.20
N MET A 173 -3.79 -8.38 37.71
CA MET A 173 -4.92 -9.27 37.43
C MET A 173 -6.10 -8.44 36.97
N CYS A 174 -6.45 -8.56 35.70
CA CYS A 174 -7.61 -7.92 35.10
C CYS A 174 -8.81 -8.86 35.23
N ALA A 175 -9.87 -8.44 35.91
CA ALA A 175 -11.06 -9.24 36.01
C ALA A 175 -11.75 -9.38 34.65
N GLN A 176 -12.17 -10.60 34.33
CA GLN A 176 -13.18 -10.88 33.31
C GLN A 176 -14.51 -11.06 34.06
N GLU A 177 -15.53 -10.30 33.72
CA GLU A 177 -16.85 -10.45 34.38
C GLU A 177 -17.52 -11.76 33.92
N GLU A 178 -17.54 -12.77 34.79
CA GLU A 178 -18.38 -13.96 34.62
C GLU A 178 -19.65 -13.85 35.50
N ASP A 179 -20.78 -14.24 34.90
CA ASP A 179 -22.14 -14.36 35.44
C ASP A 179 -23.00 -13.08 35.63
N ASN A 180 -23.29 -12.40 34.52
CA ASN A 180 -24.68 -12.17 34.07
C ASN A 180 -24.70 -11.62 32.63
N LYS A 181 -25.10 -12.48 31.68
CA LYS A 181 -25.64 -12.21 30.34
C LYS A 181 -25.17 -10.93 29.62
N ILE A 182 -24.35 -11.13 28.59
CA ILE A 182 -24.22 -10.33 27.36
C ILE A 182 -24.36 -8.82 27.59
N SER A 183 -23.22 -8.18 27.88
CA SER A 183 -22.87 -6.99 27.11
C SER A 183 -21.45 -7.22 26.62
N GLU A 184 -21.35 -7.61 25.36
CA GLU A 184 -20.13 -7.59 24.58
C GLU A 184 -19.32 -6.33 24.90
N SER A 185 -18.00 -6.48 24.95
CA SER A 185 -17.11 -5.34 24.80
C SER A 185 -17.60 -4.49 23.64
N ASN A 186 -17.94 -3.22 23.87
CA ASN A 186 -18.27 -2.25 22.82
C ASN A 186 -17.09 -1.98 21.84
N LEU A 187 -16.04 -2.82 21.83
CA LEU A 187 -14.82 -2.65 21.06
C LEU A 187 -14.59 -3.75 20.01
N GLY A 188 -15.32 -4.87 20.09
CA GLY A 188 -15.16 -6.01 19.19
C GLY A 188 -13.73 -6.56 19.06
N PRO A 189 -13.48 -7.44 18.08
CA PRO A 189 -12.14 -7.95 17.80
C PRO A 189 -11.24 -6.84 17.26
N ALA A 190 -9.95 -6.85 17.62
CA ALA A 190 -9.03 -5.83 17.12
C ALA A 190 -8.93 -5.88 15.59
N ILE A 191 -9.06 -4.72 14.94
CA ILE A 191 -9.02 -4.59 13.49
C ILE A 191 -7.96 -3.59 13.05
N ARG A 192 -7.39 -3.80 11.86
CA ARG A 192 -6.45 -2.88 11.22
C ARG A 192 -6.69 -2.78 9.72
N LEU A 193 -6.27 -1.65 9.15
CA LEU A 193 -6.25 -1.43 7.70
C LEU A 193 -4.81 -1.52 7.18
N VAL A 194 -4.58 -2.40 6.21
CA VAL A 194 -3.25 -2.66 5.64
C VAL A 194 -3.23 -2.29 4.16
N ASP A 195 -2.07 -1.84 3.67
CA ASP A 195 -1.80 -1.50 2.26
C ASP A 195 -2.69 -0.40 1.65
N GLY A 196 -3.35 0.41 2.48
CA GLY A 196 -3.95 1.67 2.05
C GLY A 196 -2.95 2.80 1.87
N GLU A 197 -3.32 3.83 1.09
CA GLU A 197 -2.46 5.00 0.91
C GLU A 197 -2.39 5.88 2.17
N ASN A 198 -3.36 5.72 3.08
CA ASN A 198 -3.43 6.41 4.36
C ASN A 198 -4.17 5.55 5.41
N GLY A 199 -4.18 5.96 6.68
CA GLY A 199 -4.76 5.16 7.78
C GLY A 199 -6.28 4.96 7.74
N LYS A 200 -7.01 5.60 6.82
CA LYS A 200 -8.47 5.50 6.65
C LYS A 200 -8.89 4.59 5.49
N GLU A 201 -7.95 3.92 4.84
CA GLU A 201 -8.27 2.97 3.78
C GLU A 201 -7.31 1.78 3.85
N GLY A 202 -7.72 0.63 3.30
CA GLY A 202 -6.88 -0.55 3.25
C GLY A 202 -7.67 -1.86 3.25
N ARG A 203 -6.94 -2.97 3.10
CA ARG A 203 -7.41 -4.33 3.36
C ARG A 203 -7.75 -4.46 4.84
N VAL A 204 -8.90 -5.07 5.14
CA VAL A 204 -9.33 -5.31 6.52
C VAL A 204 -8.68 -6.58 7.03
N GLU A 205 -7.93 -6.45 8.12
CA GLU A 205 -7.42 -7.59 8.87
C GLU A 205 -7.96 -7.54 10.29
N VAL A 206 -8.32 -8.72 10.82
CA VAL A 206 -8.90 -8.92 12.15
C VAL A 206 -7.94 -9.79 12.96
N TYR A 207 -7.81 -9.52 14.25
CA TYR A 207 -7.00 -10.33 15.15
C TYR A 207 -7.88 -11.33 15.90
N LEU A 208 -7.77 -12.61 15.55
CA LEU A 208 -8.50 -13.71 16.20
C LEU A 208 -7.54 -14.86 16.48
N ASN A 209 -7.75 -15.58 17.58
CA ASN A 209 -6.97 -16.77 17.95
C ASN A 209 -5.44 -16.57 18.00
N GLY A 210 -4.98 -15.36 18.34
CA GLY A 210 -3.55 -15.05 18.47
C GLY A 210 -2.86 -14.64 17.17
N GLU A 211 -3.56 -14.59 16.04
CA GLU A 211 -3.00 -14.21 14.73
C GLU A 211 -3.87 -13.21 13.95
N TRP A 212 -3.23 -12.44 13.07
CA TRP A 212 -3.94 -11.60 12.11
C TRP A 212 -4.39 -12.42 10.91
N GLY A 213 -5.62 -12.20 10.48
CA GLY A 213 -6.18 -12.80 9.27
C GLY A 213 -7.06 -11.82 8.51
N SER A 214 -7.23 -12.05 7.21
CA SER A 214 -8.05 -11.21 6.35
C SER A 214 -9.54 -11.52 6.48
N VAL A 215 -10.37 -10.70 5.84
CA VAL A 215 -11.83 -10.90 5.72
C VAL A 215 -12.14 -11.20 4.26
N CYS A 216 -12.96 -12.20 3.98
CA CYS A 216 -13.44 -12.48 2.63
C CYS A 216 -14.49 -11.46 2.17
N ASP A 217 -14.45 -11.13 0.87
CA ASP A 217 -15.34 -10.16 0.24
C ASP A 217 -16.71 -10.71 -0.17
N ASP A 218 -16.96 -12.00 0.06
CA ASP A 218 -18.26 -12.64 -0.18
C ASP A 218 -19.36 -11.98 0.66
N GLY A 219 -20.28 -11.31 -0.02
CA GLY A 219 -21.35 -10.55 0.62
C GLY A 219 -20.89 -9.24 1.26
N TRP A 220 -19.65 -8.79 1.02
CA TRP A 220 -19.09 -7.56 1.59
C TRP A 220 -19.69 -6.30 0.98
N THR A 221 -20.35 -5.48 1.81
CA THR A 221 -21.12 -4.31 1.42
C THR A 221 -20.68 -3.03 2.13
N ASP A 222 -21.16 -1.88 1.64
CA ASP A 222 -20.96 -0.58 2.28
C ASP A 222 -21.51 -0.52 3.73
N ARG A 223 -22.40 -1.46 4.12
CA ARG A 223 -22.87 -1.60 5.50
C ARG A 223 -21.79 -2.20 6.40
N ASP A 224 -21.10 -3.24 5.92
CA ASP A 224 -19.99 -3.88 6.63
C ASP A 224 -18.82 -2.91 6.75
N ALA A 225 -18.49 -2.20 5.67
CA ALA A 225 -17.48 -1.15 5.68
C ALA A 225 -17.78 -0.05 6.72
N ARG A 226 -19.05 0.32 6.89
CA ARG A 226 -19.45 1.32 7.90
C ARG A 226 -19.17 0.83 9.32
N VAL A 227 -19.42 -0.44 9.60
CA VAL A 227 -19.13 -1.04 10.91
C VAL A 227 -17.63 -1.03 11.18
N VAL A 228 -16.81 -1.51 10.23
CA VAL A 228 -15.34 -1.48 10.32
C VAL A 228 -14.82 -0.07 10.60
N CYS A 229 -15.27 0.91 9.81
CA CYS A 229 -14.81 2.28 9.92
C CYS A 229 -15.23 2.92 11.25
N ARG A 230 -16.44 2.65 11.73
CA ARG A 230 -16.90 3.09 13.05
C ARG A 230 -16.06 2.46 14.16
N GLN A 231 -15.80 1.16 14.09
CA GLN A 231 -15.01 0.44 15.10
C GLN A 231 -13.57 0.99 15.18
N LEU A 232 -13.00 1.45 14.06
CA LEU A 232 -11.72 2.17 14.00
C LEU A 232 -11.79 3.63 14.48
N GLY A 233 -12.95 4.11 14.92
CA GLY A 233 -13.16 5.50 15.37
C GLY A 233 -13.32 6.52 14.24
N TYR A 234 -13.53 6.08 13.00
CA TYR A 234 -13.80 6.96 11.87
C TYR A 234 -15.30 7.26 11.74
N SER A 235 -15.59 8.49 11.31
CA SER A 235 -16.94 8.95 10.99
C SER A 235 -16.99 9.48 9.57
N GLY A 236 -18.13 9.26 8.89
CA GLY A 236 -18.32 9.64 7.49
C GLY A 236 -19.01 8.56 6.68
N GLN A 237 -19.06 8.75 5.35
CA GLN A 237 -19.44 7.68 4.45
C GLN A 237 -18.28 6.68 4.34
N SER A 238 -18.63 5.40 4.25
CA SER A 238 -17.68 4.30 4.10
C SER A 238 -17.97 3.54 2.82
N LYS A 239 -16.93 3.05 2.16
CA LYS A 239 -17.04 2.28 0.93
C LYS A 239 -16.38 0.92 1.09
N ALA A 240 -17.11 -0.14 0.79
CA ALA A 240 -16.57 -1.49 0.67
C ALA A 240 -15.76 -1.63 -0.62
N ARG A 241 -14.64 -2.34 -0.53
CA ARG A 241 -13.81 -2.72 -1.67
C ARG A 241 -13.59 -4.21 -1.65
N THR A 242 -13.71 -4.82 -2.82
CA THR A 242 -13.65 -6.27 -3.02
C THR A 242 -12.46 -6.62 -3.92
N MET A 243 -12.25 -7.91 -4.18
CA MET A 243 -11.28 -8.49 -5.08
C MET A 243 -9.84 -8.07 -4.77
N ALA A 244 -9.47 -8.04 -3.49
CA ALA A 244 -8.16 -7.65 -3.02
C ALA A 244 -7.73 -6.26 -3.54
N TYR A 245 -8.64 -5.29 -3.52
CA TYR A 245 -8.44 -3.95 -4.07
C TYR A 245 -7.15 -3.27 -3.58
N PHE A 246 -6.83 -3.43 -2.28
CA PHE A 246 -5.62 -2.91 -1.64
C PHE A 246 -4.43 -3.88 -1.71
N GLY A 247 -4.63 -5.04 -2.32
CA GLY A 247 -3.68 -6.14 -2.39
C GLY A 247 -4.09 -7.33 -1.53
N GLU A 248 -3.63 -8.49 -1.98
CA GLU A 248 -3.81 -9.78 -1.31
C GLU A 248 -3.06 -9.77 0.01
N GLY A 249 -3.71 -10.28 1.05
CA GLY A 249 -3.10 -10.57 2.35
C GLY A 249 -2.28 -11.86 2.32
N HIS A 250 -1.82 -12.23 3.50
CA HIS A 250 -1.05 -13.44 3.73
C HIS A 250 -1.56 -14.13 5.00
N GLY A 251 -1.56 -15.46 5.01
CA GLY A 251 -1.93 -16.24 6.19
C GLY A 251 -3.40 -16.63 6.20
N ALA A 252 -4.04 -16.55 7.37
CA ALA A 252 -5.43 -16.98 7.56
C ALA A 252 -6.43 -15.98 6.96
N ILE A 253 -7.59 -16.48 6.53
CA ILE A 253 -8.78 -15.69 6.27
C ILE A 253 -9.77 -16.03 7.40
N HIS A 254 -10.04 -15.04 8.25
CA HIS A 254 -10.73 -15.26 9.52
C HIS A 254 -12.23 -15.20 9.41
N LEU A 255 -12.73 -14.24 8.62
CA LEU A 255 -14.16 -13.98 8.48
C LEU A 255 -14.60 -14.19 7.04
N ASP A 256 -15.81 -14.71 6.89
CA ASP A 256 -16.47 -14.91 5.60
C ASP A 256 -17.97 -14.66 5.75
N ASN A 257 -18.63 -14.28 4.65
CA ASN A 257 -20.05 -13.99 4.57
C ASN A 257 -20.50 -12.98 5.65
N VAL A 258 -19.72 -11.93 5.87
CA VAL A 258 -20.03 -10.88 6.83
C VAL A 258 -21.29 -10.12 6.39
N ARG A 259 -22.27 -10.03 7.28
CA ARG A 259 -23.59 -9.45 7.02
C ARG A 259 -24.03 -8.52 8.15
N CYS A 260 -23.46 -7.32 8.15
CA CYS A 260 -23.86 -6.25 9.03
C CYS A 260 -25.16 -5.58 8.55
N THR A 261 -25.98 -5.11 9.50
CA THR A 261 -27.09 -4.18 9.23
C THR A 261 -26.58 -2.75 8.99
N GLY A 262 -25.37 -2.44 9.44
CA GLY A 262 -24.71 -1.15 9.38
C GLY A 262 -24.88 -0.31 10.66
N HIS A 263 -25.45 -0.87 11.72
CA HIS A 263 -25.73 -0.20 13.01
C HIS A 263 -24.94 -0.83 14.17
N GLU A 264 -24.19 -1.88 13.92
CA GLU A 264 -23.34 -2.62 14.86
C GLU A 264 -22.07 -1.86 15.24
N ASN A 265 -21.69 -1.79 16.51
CA ASN A 265 -20.50 -1.01 16.91
C ASN A 265 -19.20 -1.69 16.50
N SER A 266 -19.19 -3.01 16.38
CA SER A 266 -18.05 -3.81 15.96
C SER A 266 -18.43 -4.97 15.02
N LEU A 267 -17.42 -5.52 14.34
CA LEU A 267 -17.61 -6.61 13.36
C LEU A 267 -18.14 -7.93 13.95
N ASP A 268 -17.94 -8.19 15.24
CA ASP A 268 -18.42 -9.40 15.92
C ASP A 268 -19.93 -9.44 16.14
N GLU A 269 -20.57 -8.27 16.22
CA GLU A 269 -22.03 -8.14 16.25
C GLU A 269 -22.67 -8.50 14.89
N CYS A 270 -21.89 -8.54 13.81
CA CYS A 270 -22.37 -8.88 12.48
C CYS A 270 -22.52 -10.39 12.30
N GLY A 271 -23.52 -10.81 11.53
CA GLY A 271 -23.64 -12.22 11.15
C GLY A 271 -22.45 -12.65 10.29
N THR A 272 -21.77 -13.72 10.66
CA THR A 272 -20.62 -14.30 9.92
C THR A 272 -20.76 -15.81 9.79
N SER A 273 -20.06 -16.41 8.82
CA SER A 273 -19.79 -17.85 8.81
C SER A 273 -18.91 -18.23 10.01
N ALA A 274 -18.93 -19.50 10.42
CA ALA A 274 -18.03 -19.96 11.48
C ALA A 274 -16.55 -19.69 11.14
N PHE A 275 -15.78 -19.24 12.12
CA PHE A 275 -14.39 -18.80 11.93
C PHE A 275 -13.53 -19.84 11.19
N GLY A 276 -12.77 -19.38 10.20
CA GLY A 276 -11.89 -20.22 9.38
C GLY A 276 -12.62 -21.17 8.40
N ILE A 277 -13.96 -21.14 8.34
CA ILE A 277 -14.73 -21.84 7.32
C ILE A 277 -15.04 -20.85 6.20
N HIS A 278 -14.27 -20.92 5.13
CA HIS A 278 -14.45 -20.14 3.91
C HIS A 278 -13.99 -20.94 2.68
N ASN A 279 -14.45 -20.54 1.50
CA ASN A 279 -13.98 -21.04 0.20
C ASN A 279 -13.15 -19.99 -0.56
N CYS A 280 -12.78 -18.90 0.12
CA CYS A 280 -12.11 -17.76 -0.48
C CYS A 280 -10.60 -17.95 -0.62
N TRP A 281 -10.03 -17.31 -1.64
CA TRP A 281 -8.58 -17.06 -1.76
C TRP A 281 -8.26 -15.61 -1.40
N HIS A 282 -7.00 -15.27 -1.14
CA HIS A 282 -6.62 -13.87 -0.84
C HIS A 282 -6.92 -12.88 -1.98
N SER A 283 -7.19 -13.36 -3.19
CA SER A 283 -7.72 -12.54 -4.29
C SER A 283 -9.13 -11.99 -4.05
N GLU A 284 -9.78 -12.45 -2.98
CA GLU A 284 -11.12 -12.10 -2.48
C GLU A 284 -11.01 -11.38 -1.12
N ASP A 285 -9.82 -10.90 -0.73
CA ASP A 285 -9.68 -10.14 0.51
C ASP A 285 -10.43 -8.80 0.42
N ALA A 286 -11.23 -8.54 1.46
CA ALA A 286 -12.05 -7.37 1.61
C ALA A 286 -11.24 -6.15 2.09
N GLY A 287 -11.67 -4.97 1.65
CA GLY A 287 -11.10 -3.69 2.02
C GLY A 287 -12.15 -2.63 2.27
N VAL A 288 -11.74 -1.50 2.84
CA VAL A 288 -12.61 -0.36 3.14
C VAL A 288 -11.94 0.98 2.84
N ILE A 289 -12.77 2.00 2.64
CA ILE A 289 -12.40 3.42 2.65
C ILE A 289 -13.33 4.12 3.63
N CYS A 290 -12.78 4.73 4.66
CA CYS A 290 -13.52 5.26 5.81
C CYS A 290 -13.84 6.75 5.75
N ASP A 291 -13.20 7.50 4.85
CA ASP A 291 -13.52 8.88 4.52
C ASP A 291 -14.00 9.02 3.09
N TYR A 292 -14.79 8.04 2.64
CA TYR A 292 -15.32 8.03 1.30
C TYR A 292 -16.14 9.30 1.05
N LYS A 293 -15.86 9.95 -0.07
CA LYS A 293 -16.62 11.09 -0.56
C LYS A 293 -17.10 10.73 -1.95
N GLU A 294 -18.41 10.73 -2.15
CA GLU A 294 -18.97 10.89 -3.49
C GLU A 294 -18.54 12.27 -3.96
N ASP A 295 -17.41 12.34 -4.66
CA ASP A 295 -16.94 13.60 -5.22
C ASP A 295 -17.95 13.99 -6.31
N PRO A 296 -18.79 15.04 -6.12
CA PRO A 296 -19.45 15.61 -7.28
C PRO A 296 -18.30 16.04 -8.20
N LEU A 297 -18.35 15.63 -9.46
CA LEU A 297 -17.34 15.97 -10.48
C LEU A 297 -17.09 17.49 -10.45
N GLU A 298 -16.15 17.96 -9.62
CA GLU A 298 -15.75 19.35 -9.59
C GLU A 298 -14.96 19.56 -10.87
N GLU A 299 -15.67 20.04 -11.89
CA GLU A 299 -15.09 20.31 -13.18
C GLU A 299 -13.94 21.29 -12.99
N LEU A 300 -12.74 20.91 -13.44
CA LEU A 300 -11.64 21.85 -13.56
C LEU A 300 -12.10 22.95 -14.53
N SER A 301 -12.42 24.13 -13.97
CA SER A 301 -13.20 25.20 -14.62
C SER A 301 -12.93 25.37 -16.11
N SER A 302 -14.01 25.42 -16.88
CA SER A 302 -14.13 25.56 -18.35
C SER A 302 -13.62 26.90 -18.93
N GLY A 303 -12.64 27.54 -18.28
CA GLY A 303 -12.03 28.81 -18.72
C GLY A 303 -10.51 28.75 -18.98
N SER A 304 -9.85 27.62 -18.72
CA SER A 304 -8.40 27.50 -18.92
C SER A 304 -8.04 26.70 -20.18
N SER A 305 -7.11 27.21 -20.99
CA SER A 305 -6.60 26.57 -22.21
C SER A 305 -6.24 25.09 -21.99
N LEU A 306 -6.50 24.20 -22.96
CA LEU A 306 -6.01 22.80 -22.93
C LEU A 306 -4.50 22.70 -22.64
N SER A 307 -3.71 23.72 -22.99
CA SER A 307 -2.29 23.80 -22.68
C SER A 307 -1.99 24.05 -21.19
N SER A 308 -2.92 24.64 -20.42
CA SER A 308 -2.74 24.84 -18.98
C SER A 308 -3.06 23.59 -18.16
N VAL A 309 -3.88 22.65 -18.65
CA VAL A 309 -4.36 21.49 -17.86
C VAL A 309 -3.60 20.18 -18.12
N CYS A 310 -2.85 20.05 -19.22
CA CYS A 310 -2.17 18.79 -19.54
C CYS A 310 -0.99 18.45 -18.60
N GLY A 311 -0.74 17.15 -18.40
CA GLY A 311 0.45 16.61 -17.75
C GLY A 311 0.54 16.92 -16.26
N LEU A 312 -0.58 17.22 -15.61
CA LEU A 312 -0.66 17.55 -14.18
C LEU A 312 -1.16 16.33 -13.39
N ARG A 313 -0.45 15.98 -12.32
CA ARG A 313 -0.95 15.06 -11.28
C ARG A 313 -1.50 15.93 -10.16
N LEU A 314 -2.82 16.06 -10.06
CA LEU A 314 -3.50 16.94 -9.11
C LEU A 314 -3.53 16.38 -7.66
N MET A 315 -2.64 15.45 -7.35
CA MET A 315 -2.55 14.76 -6.06
C MET A 315 -2.24 15.78 -4.95
N ASN A 316 -3.11 15.87 -3.94
CA ASN A 316 -2.91 16.74 -2.78
C ASN A 316 -1.58 16.40 -2.06
N ARG A 317 -0.82 17.45 -1.74
CA ARG A 317 0.61 17.48 -1.37
C ARG A 317 1.05 16.74 -0.09
N ARG A 318 0.30 15.77 0.45
CA ARG A 318 0.71 15.03 1.66
C ARG A 318 0.29 13.56 1.61
N LYS A 319 0.88 12.76 0.71
CA LYS A 319 0.82 11.28 0.80
C LYS A 319 2.11 10.63 0.30
N LYS A 320 2.41 9.47 0.90
CA LYS A 320 3.58 8.58 0.77
C LYS A 320 4.20 8.62 -0.64
N ARG A 321 5.51 8.89 -0.72
CA ARG A 321 6.25 8.75 -1.98
C ARG A 321 6.27 7.27 -2.35
N ILE A 322 5.78 6.92 -3.53
CA ILE A 322 5.81 5.54 -4.01
C ILE A 322 7.25 5.20 -4.39
N ILE A 323 7.83 4.26 -3.65
CA ILE A 323 9.19 3.76 -3.85
C ILE A 323 9.04 2.24 -3.96
N GLY A 324 9.61 1.63 -5.01
CA GLY A 324 9.68 0.16 -5.15
C GLY A 324 8.81 -0.49 -6.23
N GLY A 325 8.16 0.28 -7.11
CA GLY A 325 7.56 -0.17 -8.37
C GLY A 325 6.94 -1.57 -8.41
N ASN A 326 5.62 -1.66 -8.17
CA ASN A 326 4.77 -2.65 -8.83
C ASN A 326 3.36 -2.05 -9.06
N LYS A 327 2.65 -1.64 -8.00
CA LYS A 327 1.31 -1.02 -8.12
C LYS A 327 1.37 0.51 -8.21
N SER A 328 0.50 1.10 -9.03
CA SER A 328 0.24 2.55 -9.05
C SER A 328 -0.51 2.96 -7.79
N ILE A 329 -0.55 4.27 -7.52
CA ILE A 329 -1.57 4.85 -6.62
C ILE A 329 -2.84 5.13 -7.39
N ARG A 330 -3.96 5.17 -6.66
CA ARG A 330 -5.26 5.53 -7.21
C ARG A 330 -5.19 6.95 -7.77
N GLY A 331 -5.64 7.14 -9.02
CA GLY A 331 -5.51 8.44 -9.69
C GLY A 331 -4.07 8.89 -9.97
N GLY A 332 -3.07 8.03 -9.76
CA GLY A 332 -1.66 8.35 -9.96
C GLY A 332 -1.35 8.77 -11.39
N TRP A 333 -2.07 8.20 -12.36
CA TRP A 333 -1.88 8.42 -13.79
C TRP A 333 -3.20 8.76 -14.47
N PRO A 334 -3.69 9.99 -14.31
CA PRO A 334 -5.07 10.36 -14.70
C PRO A 334 -5.31 10.38 -16.22
N TRP A 335 -4.26 10.27 -17.02
CA TRP A 335 -4.34 10.11 -18.48
C TRP A 335 -4.33 8.66 -18.93
N GLN A 336 -4.08 7.70 -18.04
CA GLN A 336 -4.13 6.29 -18.39
C GLN A 336 -5.58 5.92 -18.73
N ALA A 337 -5.74 5.25 -19.87
CA ALA A 337 -7.01 4.72 -20.33
C ALA A 337 -6.82 3.27 -20.78
N SER A 338 -7.92 2.53 -20.89
CA SER A 338 -7.92 1.20 -21.51
C SER A 338 -8.81 1.17 -22.74
N LEU A 339 -8.29 0.56 -23.81
CA LEU A 339 -9.06 0.17 -24.99
C LEU A 339 -9.60 -1.24 -24.73
N ARG A 340 -10.93 -1.37 -24.70
CA ARG A 340 -11.61 -2.64 -24.38
C ARG A 340 -12.51 -3.09 -25.52
N LEU A 341 -12.68 -4.40 -25.62
CA LEU A 341 -13.61 -5.02 -26.55
C LEU A 341 -14.97 -5.22 -25.91
N LYS A 342 -16.02 -4.94 -26.67
CA LYS A 342 -17.39 -5.32 -26.29
C LYS A 342 -17.57 -6.81 -26.51
N THR A 343 -17.81 -7.53 -25.42
CA THR A 343 -18.14 -8.95 -25.38
C THR A 343 -19.63 -9.11 -25.02
N PHE A 344 -20.22 -10.26 -25.34
CA PHE A 344 -21.59 -10.58 -24.94
C PHE A 344 -21.69 -10.95 -23.43
N SER A 345 -20.57 -11.25 -22.78
CA SER A 345 -20.45 -11.45 -21.34
C SER A 345 -20.30 -10.13 -20.59
N ARG A 346 -20.70 -10.08 -19.31
CA ARG A 346 -20.50 -8.92 -18.42
C ARG A 346 -19.02 -8.55 -18.23
N GLU A 347 -18.10 -9.50 -18.44
CA GLU A 347 -16.66 -9.25 -18.41
C GLU A 347 -16.17 -8.69 -19.75
N SER A 348 -15.91 -7.39 -19.78
CA SER A 348 -15.25 -6.73 -20.90
C SER A 348 -13.76 -7.09 -20.93
N ARG A 349 -13.21 -7.39 -22.10
CA ARG A 349 -11.80 -7.79 -22.23
C ARG A 349 -10.90 -6.58 -22.50
N LEU A 350 -9.90 -6.36 -21.64
CA LEU A 350 -8.80 -5.44 -21.92
C LEU A 350 -8.04 -5.89 -23.17
N LEU A 351 -7.92 -5.00 -24.16
CA LEU A 351 -7.19 -5.28 -25.39
C LEU A 351 -5.82 -4.60 -25.39
N CYS A 352 -5.81 -3.32 -25.08
CA CYS A 352 -4.62 -2.47 -25.09
C CYS A 352 -4.77 -1.33 -24.08
N GLY A 353 -3.63 -0.78 -23.66
CA GLY A 353 -3.58 0.55 -23.07
C GLY A 353 -3.94 1.64 -24.09
N ALA A 354 -4.34 2.79 -23.57
CA ALA A 354 -4.53 4.01 -24.32
C ALA A 354 -4.18 5.21 -23.42
N THR A 355 -3.96 6.37 -24.02
CA THR A 355 -3.57 7.58 -23.29
C THR A 355 -4.44 8.76 -23.66
N LEU A 356 -5.09 9.38 -22.68
CA LEU A 356 -5.90 10.58 -22.85
C LEU A 356 -5.01 11.78 -23.21
N ILE A 357 -5.25 12.39 -24.38
CA ILE A 357 -4.49 13.56 -24.86
C ILE A 357 -5.34 14.83 -24.93
N ASN A 358 -6.66 14.71 -24.93
CA ASN A 358 -7.62 15.80 -24.72
C ASN A 358 -9.01 15.22 -24.35
N HIS A 359 -10.03 16.08 -24.30
CA HIS A 359 -11.38 15.72 -23.87
C HIS A 359 -12.09 14.68 -24.75
N CYS A 360 -11.65 14.42 -25.99
CA CYS A 360 -12.30 13.49 -26.91
C CYS A 360 -11.35 12.51 -27.62
N TRP A 361 -10.04 12.64 -27.42
CA TRP A 361 -9.06 11.83 -28.12
C TRP A 361 -8.16 11.09 -27.15
N VAL A 362 -7.98 9.81 -27.43
CA VAL A 362 -6.93 8.99 -26.85
C VAL A 362 -5.94 8.55 -27.92
N LEU A 363 -4.70 8.39 -27.50
CA LEU A 363 -3.58 7.89 -28.28
C LEU A 363 -3.31 6.43 -27.90
N THR A 364 -3.10 5.56 -28.90
CA THR A 364 -2.79 4.13 -28.70
C THR A 364 -1.98 3.59 -29.88
N ALA A 365 -1.65 2.30 -29.87
CA ALA A 365 -0.92 1.63 -30.94
C ALA A 365 -1.87 1.19 -32.08
N ALA A 366 -1.39 1.20 -33.32
CA ALA A 366 -2.17 0.77 -34.48
C ALA A 366 -2.37 -0.75 -34.50
N HIS A 367 -1.39 -1.52 -34.01
CA HIS A 367 -1.48 -2.98 -33.95
C HIS A 367 -2.61 -3.49 -33.06
N CYS A 368 -3.12 -2.69 -32.13
CA CYS A 368 -4.29 -3.02 -31.31
C CYS A 368 -5.53 -3.33 -32.16
N PHE A 369 -5.64 -2.75 -33.35
CA PHE A 369 -6.77 -2.96 -34.27
C PHE A 369 -6.51 -4.05 -35.32
N LYS A 370 -5.33 -4.69 -35.32
CA LYS A 370 -4.94 -5.70 -36.32
C LYS A 370 -5.87 -6.91 -36.33
N ARG A 371 -6.29 -7.40 -35.15
CA ARG A 371 -7.05 -8.64 -35.00
C ARG A 371 -8.55 -8.47 -35.22
N PHE A 372 -9.13 -7.38 -34.73
CA PHE A 372 -10.59 -7.16 -34.70
C PHE A 372 -11.05 -6.04 -35.65
N GLY A 373 -10.13 -5.46 -36.44
CA GLY A 373 -10.40 -4.43 -37.43
C GLY A 373 -10.73 -3.06 -36.83
N ASN A 374 -11.17 -2.14 -37.69
CA ASN A 374 -11.45 -0.74 -37.30
C ASN A 374 -12.96 -0.45 -37.11
N ASP A 375 -13.81 -1.48 -36.96
CA ASP A 375 -15.23 -1.26 -36.67
C ASP A 375 -15.39 -0.71 -35.25
N THR A 376 -15.82 0.54 -35.15
CA THR A 376 -15.93 1.26 -33.87
C THR A 376 -16.95 0.63 -32.93
N ARG A 377 -17.90 -0.17 -33.42
CA ARG A 377 -18.91 -0.83 -32.60
C ARG A 377 -18.32 -1.86 -31.65
N HIS A 378 -17.17 -2.45 -32.00
CA HIS A 378 -16.47 -3.44 -31.18
C HIS A 378 -15.75 -2.84 -29.97
N TYR A 379 -15.57 -1.52 -29.92
CA TYR A 379 -14.67 -0.89 -28.97
C TYR A 379 -15.37 0.13 -28.08
N PHE A 380 -14.82 0.30 -26.89
CA PHE A 380 -15.05 1.43 -26.02
C PHE A 380 -13.75 1.79 -25.29
N ILE A 381 -13.66 3.03 -24.82
CA ILE A 381 -12.56 3.51 -24.01
C ILE A 381 -13.05 3.62 -22.58
N ARG A 382 -12.25 3.11 -21.64
CA ARG A 382 -12.47 3.31 -20.22
C ARG A 382 -11.39 4.24 -19.66
N VAL A 383 -11.82 5.32 -19.02
CA VAL A 383 -10.95 6.33 -18.38
C VAL A 383 -11.19 6.34 -16.88
N GLY A 384 -10.20 6.77 -16.10
CA GLY A 384 -10.32 6.80 -14.64
C GLY A 384 -10.49 5.40 -14.04
N ASP A 385 -9.91 4.38 -14.66
CA ASP A 385 -9.88 3.03 -14.07
C ASP A 385 -8.56 2.90 -13.28
N TYR A 386 -8.62 2.27 -12.11
CA TYR A 386 -7.44 1.84 -11.35
C TYR A 386 -7.46 0.32 -11.14
N HIS A 387 -8.64 -0.24 -10.83
CA HIS A 387 -8.84 -1.67 -10.62
C HIS A 387 -9.85 -2.25 -11.62
N THR A 388 -9.37 -2.97 -12.62
CA THR A 388 -10.17 -3.41 -13.78
C THR A 388 -11.39 -4.27 -13.48
N ALA A 389 -11.45 -4.88 -12.30
CA ALA A 389 -12.53 -5.77 -11.87
C ALA A 389 -13.50 -5.13 -10.86
N VAL A 390 -13.17 -3.96 -10.30
CA VAL A 390 -13.99 -3.27 -9.29
C VAL A 390 -14.20 -1.84 -9.78
N GLU A 391 -15.45 -1.51 -10.11
CA GLU A 391 -15.80 -0.19 -10.63
C GLU A 391 -15.41 0.91 -9.63
N ASP A 392 -14.64 1.88 -10.11
CA ASP A 392 -14.32 3.09 -9.38
C ASP A 392 -15.31 4.21 -9.74
N GLU A 393 -15.59 5.13 -8.81
CA GLU A 393 -16.69 6.08 -8.96
C GLU A 393 -16.40 7.18 -10.00
N TYR A 394 -15.11 7.33 -10.33
CA TYR A 394 -14.58 8.18 -11.38
C TYR A 394 -14.35 7.43 -12.72
N GLU A 395 -14.60 6.13 -12.76
CA GLU A 395 -14.53 5.32 -13.98
C GLU A 395 -15.63 5.73 -14.97
N ARG A 396 -15.29 5.88 -16.25
CA ARG A 396 -16.28 6.10 -17.31
C ARG A 396 -15.97 5.25 -18.53
N GLU A 397 -16.98 4.51 -18.99
CA GLU A 397 -16.94 3.81 -20.27
C GLU A 397 -17.57 4.65 -21.37
N ILE A 398 -16.81 4.91 -22.43
CA ILE A 398 -17.18 5.83 -23.51
C ILE A 398 -17.08 5.11 -24.86
N PRO A 399 -18.17 5.04 -25.64
CA PRO A 399 -18.15 4.43 -26.96
C PRO A 399 -17.16 5.11 -27.91
N VAL A 400 -16.60 4.35 -28.84
CA VAL A 400 -15.73 4.90 -29.89
C VAL A 400 -16.55 5.49 -31.03
N GLU A 401 -16.22 6.73 -31.44
CA GLU A 401 -16.79 7.41 -32.61
C GLU A 401 -15.96 7.16 -33.87
N LYS A 402 -14.62 7.21 -33.75
CA LYS A 402 -13.71 7.12 -34.91
C LYS A 402 -12.35 6.54 -34.53
N ILE A 403 -11.81 5.68 -35.39
CA ILE A 403 -10.44 5.16 -35.27
C ILE A 403 -9.63 5.67 -36.47
N VAL A 404 -8.45 6.23 -36.21
CA VAL A 404 -7.51 6.76 -37.22
C VAL A 404 -6.14 6.13 -37.01
N ALA A 405 -5.92 4.97 -37.63
CA ALA A 405 -4.59 4.36 -37.71
C ALA A 405 -3.71 5.14 -38.69
N HIS A 406 -2.39 5.16 -38.45
CA HIS A 406 -1.46 5.84 -39.33
C HIS A 406 -1.49 5.24 -40.75
N LYS A 407 -1.57 6.09 -41.78
CA LYS A 407 -1.73 5.66 -43.19
C LYS A 407 -0.62 4.73 -43.70
N ASN A 408 0.59 4.89 -43.15
CA ASN A 408 1.77 4.11 -43.53
C ASN A 408 2.03 2.90 -42.60
N TYR A 409 1.15 2.63 -41.64
CA TYR A 409 1.25 1.43 -40.81
C TYR A 409 0.92 0.20 -41.67
N LYS A 410 1.75 -0.85 -41.58
CA LYS A 410 1.55 -2.11 -42.29
C LYS A 410 1.44 -3.25 -41.29
N LEU A 411 0.65 -4.27 -41.59
CA LEU A 411 0.37 -5.36 -40.65
C LEU A 411 1.58 -6.27 -40.34
N ASP A 412 2.58 -6.25 -41.21
CA ASP A 412 3.84 -7.00 -41.14
C ASP A 412 5.00 -6.18 -40.57
N SER A 413 4.77 -4.91 -40.23
CA SER A 413 5.79 -3.98 -39.73
C SER A 413 5.32 -3.29 -38.46
N ASN A 414 6.25 -3.07 -37.53
CA ASN A 414 5.99 -2.27 -36.33
C ASN A 414 6.25 -0.78 -36.57
N ASP A 415 6.58 -0.37 -37.80
CA ASP A 415 6.83 1.03 -38.13
C ASP A 415 5.54 1.82 -38.32
N ASN A 416 5.51 3.05 -37.81
CA ASN A 416 4.31 3.88 -37.72
C ASN A 416 3.16 3.24 -36.92
N ASP A 417 3.49 2.45 -35.90
CA ASP A 417 2.51 1.81 -35.02
C ASP A 417 1.87 2.81 -34.05
N ILE A 418 0.99 3.66 -34.61
CA ILE A 418 0.31 4.74 -33.90
C ILE A 418 -1.12 4.90 -34.44
N ALA A 419 -2.07 5.04 -33.53
CA ALA A 419 -3.46 5.29 -33.85
C ALA A 419 -4.08 6.32 -32.89
N LEU A 420 -4.99 7.11 -33.44
CA LEU A 420 -5.84 8.02 -32.67
C LEU A 420 -7.26 7.47 -32.61
N VAL A 421 -7.85 7.48 -31.42
CA VAL A 421 -9.23 7.05 -31.20
C VAL A 421 -10.02 8.22 -30.66
N ARG A 422 -11.08 8.60 -31.38
CA ARG A 422 -12.05 9.61 -30.96
C ARG A 422 -13.17 8.93 -30.20
N MET A 423 -13.39 9.39 -28.99
CA MET A 423 -14.50 8.98 -28.14
C MET A 423 -15.78 9.71 -28.57
N LYS A 424 -16.94 9.10 -28.32
CA LYS A 424 -18.24 9.72 -28.57
C LYS A 424 -18.60 10.65 -27.41
N GLY A 425 -19.08 11.85 -27.71
CA GLY A 425 -19.48 12.85 -26.72
C GLY A 425 -20.70 13.65 -27.16
N LYS A 426 -21.19 14.52 -26.27
CA LYS A 426 -22.26 15.49 -26.58
C LYS A 426 -21.62 16.85 -26.82
N GLU A 427 -22.02 17.53 -27.89
CA GLU A 427 -21.56 18.91 -28.20
C GLU A 427 -20.03 19.08 -28.23
N GLY A 428 -19.29 18.03 -28.61
CA GLY A 428 -17.83 18.06 -28.65
C GLY A 428 -17.14 17.85 -27.30
N HIS A 429 -17.89 17.57 -26.23
CA HIS A 429 -17.37 17.16 -24.92
C HIS A 429 -17.59 15.65 -24.71
N CYS A 430 -16.50 14.88 -24.59
CA CYS A 430 -16.57 13.43 -24.38
C CYS A 430 -16.19 13.01 -22.95
N VAL A 431 -15.14 13.61 -22.39
CA VAL A 431 -14.66 13.38 -21.01
C VAL A 431 -14.61 14.70 -20.27
N THR A 432 -15.22 14.74 -19.09
CA THR A 432 -15.03 15.82 -18.11
C THR A 432 -13.75 15.58 -17.33
N PHE A 433 -12.90 16.61 -17.20
CA PHE A 433 -11.66 16.48 -16.46
C PHE A 433 -11.85 16.68 -14.97
N ASN A 434 -11.28 15.76 -14.18
CA ASN A 434 -11.21 15.81 -12.73
C ASN A 434 -9.83 15.33 -12.26
N GLN A 435 -9.62 15.15 -10.95
CA GLN A 435 -8.34 14.68 -10.39
C GLN A 435 -7.86 13.31 -10.92
N TYR A 436 -8.78 12.46 -11.40
CA TYR A 436 -8.55 11.11 -11.92
C TYR A 436 -8.58 11.03 -13.46
N THR A 437 -9.07 12.07 -14.15
CA THR A 437 -9.18 12.12 -15.61
C THR A 437 -8.61 13.44 -16.15
N THR A 438 -7.32 13.49 -16.46
CA THR A 438 -6.69 14.66 -17.10
C THR A 438 -5.81 14.22 -18.26
N PRO A 439 -5.60 15.07 -19.28
CA PRO A 439 -4.82 14.66 -20.44
C PRO A 439 -3.31 14.74 -20.17
N VAL A 440 -2.52 13.88 -20.80
CA VAL A 440 -1.06 14.02 -20.84
C VAL A 440 -0.66 15.13 -21.83
N CYS A 441 0.47 15.80 -21.60
CA CYS A 441 0.98 16.74 -22.61
C CYS A 441 1.60 16.00 -23.80
N LEU A 442 1.42 16.55 -25.00
CA LEU A 442 2.14 16.14 -26.20
C LEU A 442 3.53 16.79 -26.27
N PRO A 443 4.53 16.14 -26.92
CA PRO A 443 5.88 16.66 -27.01
C PRO A 443 5.96 17.85 -27.97
N GLY A 444 6.64 18.93 -27.57
CA GLY A 444 6.94 20.06 -28.45
C GLY A 444 8.05 19.77 -29.47
N ARG A 445 8.16 20.57 -30.53
CA ARG A 445 9.20 20.38 -31.58
C ARG A 445 10.65 20.40 -31.06
N LYS A 446 10.92 21.06 -29.93
CA LYS A 446 12.25 21.17 -29.29
C LYS A 446 12.38 20.37 -27.99
N GLU A 447 11.46 19.44 -27.72
CA GLU A 447 11.32 18.76 -26.42
C GLU A 447 12.52 17.88 -26.03
N LYS A 448 13.24 17.31 -27.03
CA LYS A 448 14.36 16.37 -26.81
C LYS A 448 15.48 16.90 -25.89
N ILE A 449 15.57 18.23 -25.70
CA ILE A 449 16.60 18.90 -24.91
C ILE A 449 16.15 19.12 -23.45
N ARG A 450 14.84 19.12 -23.15
CA ARG A 450 14.27 19.53 -21.85
C ARG A 450 13.68 18.39 -21.03
N ILE A 451 13.82 17.15 -21.48
CA ILE A 451 13.32 15.94 -20.82
C ILE A 451 14.42 15.36 -19.93
N ASN A 452 14.08 15.08 -18.67
CA ASN A 452 14.93 14.25 -17.83
C ASN A 452 14.78 12.77 -18.25
N ARG A 453 15.84 12.21 -18.84
CA ARG A 453 15.86 10.85 -19.42
C ARG A 453 15.91 9.73 -18.37
N GLN A 454 16.15 10.07 -17.11
CA GLN A 454 16.22 9.13 -16.00
C GLN A 454 14.87 8.99 -15.26
N THR A 455 13.88 9.83 -15.57
CA THR A 455 12.59 9.88 -14.89
C THR A 455 11.45 9.65 -15.86
N CYS A 456 11.44 8.48 -16.49
CA CYS A 456 10.36 8.04 -17.36
C CYS A 456 9.65 6.83 -16.76
N TYR A 457 8.35 6.74 -17.03
CA TYR A 457 7.47 5.72 -16.51
C TYR A 457 6.64 5.11 -17.64
N ILE A 458 6.43 3.81 -17.53
CA ILE A 458 5.40 3.07 -18.26
C ILE A 458 4.29 2.68 -17.28
N THR A 459 3.07 2.65 -17.78
CA THR A 459 1.89 2.29 -16.98
C THR A 459 0.96 1.40 -17.80
N GLY A 460 0.32 0.46 -17.13
CA GLY A 460 -0.60 -0.47 -17.77
C GLY A 460 -1.07 -1.58 -16.85
N TRP A 461 -1.96 -2.42 -17.39
CA TRP A 461 -2.54 -3.58 -16.73
C TRP A 461 -2.10 -4.88 -17.41
N GLY A 462 -0.96 -4.84 -18.11
CA GLY A 462 -0.42 -5.95 -18.84
C GLY A 462 -0.07 -7.15 -17.97
N ASP A 463 0.24 -8.24 -18.65
CA ASP A 463 0.55 -9.53 -18.03
C ASP A 463 1.85 -9.45 -17.20
N THR A 464 1.76 -9.92 -15.96
CA THR A 464 2.88 -9.98 -15.01
C THR A 464 3.64 -11.31 -15.05
N GLY A 465 3.32 -12.19 -16.00
CA GLY A 465 3.92 -13.52 -16.17
C GLY A 465 3.08 -14.66 -15.61
N ARG A 466 1.89 -14.37 -15.06
CA ARG A 466 0.90 -15.35 -14.60
C ARG A 466 -0.51 -15.01 -15.10
N SER A 467 -0.86 -13.74 -15.07
CA SER A 467 -2.12 -13.18 -15.55
C SER A 467 -2.03 -11.65 -15.71
N TYR A 468 -3.02 -11.07 -16.41
CA TYR A 468 -3.21 -9.61 -16.46
C TYR A 468 -3.38 -9.05 -15.05
N SER A 469 -2.69 -7.96 -14.73
CA SER A 469 -2.85 -7.30 -13.45
C SER A 469 -4.24 -6.66 -13.35
N ARG A 470 -4.95 -6.93 -12.25
CA ARG A 470 -6.23 -6.26 -11.97
C ARG A 470 -6.02 -4.79 -11.59
N THR A 471 -4.93 -4.48 -10.89
CA THR A 471 -4.53 -3.14 -10.47
C THR A 471 -3.62 -2.48 -11.50
N LEU A 472 -3.73 -1.16 -11.68
CA LEU A 472 -2.83 -0.41 -12.55
C LEU A 472 -1.40 -0.51 -12.04
N LEU A 473 -0.48 -0.93 -12.90
CA LEU A 473 0.94 -1.01 -12.58
C LEU A 473 1.69 0.21 -13.12
N GLN A 474 2.84 0.49 -12.50
CA GLN A 474 3.77 1.51 -12.96
C GLN A 474 5.21 1.01 -12.86
N GLY A 475 6.01 1.30 -13.88
CA GLY A 475 7.42 0.91 -13.95
C GLY A 475 8.29 2.11 -14.31
N ALA A 476 9.30 2.40 -13.50
CA ALA A 476 10.32 3.38 -13.86
C ALA A 476 11.29 2.76 -14.87
N VAL A 477 11.43 3.39 -16.03
CA VAL A 477 12.28 2.89 -17.12
C VAL A 477 13.16 4.01 -17.67
N PRO A 478 14.49 3.83 -17.75
CA PRO A 478 15.36 4.83 -18.36
C PRO A 478 15.23 4.77 -19.89
N LEU A 479 15.36 5.92 -20.56
CA LEU A 479 15.45 5.95 -22.03
C LEU A 479 16.83 5.50 -22.50
N LEU A 480 16.85 4.53 -23.42
CA LEU A 480 18.10 4.00 -23.96
C LEU A 480 18.62 4.85 -25.13
N PRO A 481 19.95 5.02 -25.25
CA PRO A 481 20.55 5.61 -26.44
C PRO A 481 20.21 4.84 -27.71
N ARG A 482 19.89 5.58 -28.78
CA ARG A 482 19.50 5.03 -30.09
C ARG A 482 20.46 3.97 -30.63
N ARG A 483 21.78 4.18 -30.47
CA ARG A 483 22.82 3.25 -30.94
C ARG A 483 22.72 1.87 -30.30
N ILE A 484 22.32 1.81 -29.02
CA ILE A 484 22.14 0.53 -28.31
C ILE A 484 20.96 -0.24 -28.91
N CYS A 485 19.85 0.45 -29.18
CA CYS A 485 18.69 -0.14 -29.84
C CYS A 485 18.99 -0.62 -31.27
N GLU A 486 19.70 0.20 -32.05
CA GLU A 486 20.09 -0.14 -33.42
C GLU A 486 20.96 -1.39 -33.46
N ASN A 487 21.90 -1.52 -32.53
CA ASN A 487 22.74 -2.71 -32.43
C ASN A 487 21.94 -3.96 -32.00
N ARG A 488 21.01 -3.80 -31.04
CA ARG A 488 20.22 -4.93 -30.51
C ARG A 488 19.18 -5.45 -31.49
N TYR A 489 18.49 -4.57 -32.19
CA TYR A 489 17.33 -4.90 -33.03
C TYR A 489 17.58 -4.80 -34.53
N MET A 490 18.77 -4.31 -34.93
CA MET A 490 19.22 -4.24 -36.32
C MET A 490 18.17 -3.57 -37.24
N GLY A 491 17.94 -4.13 -38.43
CA GLY A 491 17.05 -3.56 -39.45
C GLY A 491 15.57 -3.43 -39.06
N LYS A 492 15.16 -3.94 -37.89
CA LYS A 492 13.78 -3.78 -37.38
C LYS A 492 13.55 -2.44 -36.68
N PHE A 493 14.62 -1.76 -36.24
CA PHE A 493 14.52 -0.51 -35.48
C PHE A 493 14.65 0.72 -36.39
N THR A 494 13.61 1.55 -36.46
CA THR A 494 13.53 2.67 -37.40
C THR A 494 13.81 4.03 -36.74
N ALA A 495 13.91 5.11 -37.53
CA ALA A 495 14.07 6.48 -37.04
C ALA A 495 12.89 6.99 -36.18
N ARG A 496 11.75 6.31 -36.22
CA ARG A 496 10.50 6.66 -35.53
C ARG A 496 10.30 5.91 -34.20
N MET A 497 11.26 5.05 -33.83
CA MET A 497 11.22 4.23 -32.63
C MET A 497 12.21 4.72 -31.57
N ILE A 498 11.89 4.41 -30.31
CA ILE A 498 12.72 4.62 -29.11
C ILE A 498 12.66 3.36 -28.25
N CYS A 499 13.70 3.08 -27.46
CA CYS A 499 13.63 2.04 -26.44
C CYS A 499 13.75 2.66 -25.05
N ALA A 500 13.10 2.02 -24.09
CA ALA A 500 13.21 2.29 -22.68
C ALA A 500 13.31 0.95 -21.94
N GLY A 501 14.07 0.91 -20.85
CA GLY A 501 14.27 -0.32 -20.08
C GLY A 501 15.67 -0.39 -19.51
N ASN A 502 15.88 -1.34 -18.59
CA ASN A 502 17.17 -1.51 -17.94
C ASN A 502 18.04 -2.54 -18.69
N LEU A 503 19.36 -2.31 -18.72
CA LEU A 503 20.32 -3.19 -19.40
C LEU A 503 20.87 -4.30 -18.49
N SER A 504 20.71 -4.17 -17.17
CA SER A 504 21.16 -5.15 -16.18
C SER A 504 20.10 -6.22 -15.90
N ASP A 505 20.49 -7.49 -15.95
CA ASP A 505 19.60 -8.65 -15.76
C ASP A 505 18.93 -8.76 -14.37
N HIS A 506 19.41 -8.00 -13.37
CA HIS A 506 18.91 -8.08 -11.99
C HIS A 506 17.74 -7.13 -11.67
N LYS A 507 17.32 -6.25 -12.59
CA LYS A 507 16.16 -5.35 -12.44
C LYS A 507 15.41 -5.21 -13.78
N ARG A 508 14.78 -6.29 -14.27
CA ARG A 508 13.97 -6.26 -15.49
C ARG A 508 12.58 -5.67 -15.20
N VAL A 509 12.39 -4.42 -15.60
CA VAL A 509 11.06 -3.81 -15.76
C VAL A 509 10.85 -3.67 -17.27
N ASP A 510 9.88 -4.40 -17.79
CA ASP A 510 9.54 -4.41 -19.22
C ASP A 510 8.02 -4.43 -19.39
N SER A 511 7.55 -3.92 -20.53
CA SER A 511 6.14 -3.99 -20.90
C SER A 511 5.78 -5.37 -21.44
N CYS A 512 4.58 -5.86 -21.15
CA CYS A 512 4.12 -7.17 -21.62
C CYS A 512 2.82 -7.07 -22.44
N GLN A 513 2.22 -8.23 -22.76
CA GLN A 513 0.92 -8.27 -23.43
C GLN A 513 -0.13 -7.54 -22.60
N GLY A 514 -0.92 -6.66 -23.24
CA GLY A 514 -1.92 -5.81 -22.57
C GLY A 514 -1.43 -4.41 -22.20
N ASP A 515 -0.11 -4.18 -22.16
CA ASP A 515 0.46 -2.83 -22.04
C ASP A 515 0.59 -2.12 -23.39
N SER A 516 0.49 -2.87 -24.50
CA SER A 516 0.43 -2.35 -25.86
C SER A 516 -0.51 -1.16 -25.97
N GLY A 517 -0.06 -0.07 -26.59
CA GLY A 517 -0.85 1.16 -26.68
C GLY A 517 -0.80 2.06 -25.43
N GLY A 518 -0.24 1.57 -24.33
CA GLY A 518 0.00 2.34 -23.10
C GLY A 518 1.11 3.40 -23.26
N PRO A 519 1.17 4.39 -22.36
CA PRO A 519 2.09 5.50 -22.44
C PRO A 519 3.50 5.16 -21.95
N LEU A 520 4.52 5.63 -22.68
CA LEU A 520 5.83 5.94 -22.11
C LEU A 520 5.90 7.45 -21.88
N MET A 521 5.92 7.85 -20.62
CA MET A 521 5.84 9.24 -20.21
C MET A 521 7.06 9.67 -19.41
N CYS A 522 7.47 10.92 -19.58
CA CYS A 522 8.60 11.49 -18.84
C CYS A 522 8.25 12.85 -18.27
N GLN A 523 8.87 13.18 -17.15
CA GLN A 523 8.66 14.47 -16.50
C GLN A 523 9.57 15.56 -17.08
N ARG A 524 8.99 16.73 -17.36
CA ARG A 524 9.72 17.96 -17.68
C ARG A 524 10.39 18.53 -16.42
N THR A 525 11.41 19.36 -16.61
CA THR A 525 12.04 20.12 -15.50
C THR A 525 11.05 21.01 -14.72
N GLY A 526 9.90 21.37 -15.32
CA GLY A 526 8.80 22.10 -14.66
C GLY A 526 7.70 21.22 -14.05
N GLY A 527 7.94 19.93 -13.83
CA GLY A 527 7.02 19.01 -13.14
C GLY A 527 5.88 18.42 -13.99
N ARG A 528 5.62 18.95 -15.19
CA ARG A 528 4.60 18.42 -16.12
C ARG A 528 5.04 17.13 -16.81
N TRP A 529 4.11 16.21 -17.00
CA TRP A 529 4.32 14.94 -17.70
C TRP A 529 4.00 15.04 -19.19
N VAL A 530 4.85 14.42 -20.00
CA VAL A 530 4.74 14.39 -21.46
C VAL A 530 4.83 12.96 -21.96
N ILE A 531 3.97 12.59 -22.90
CA ILE A 531 4.07 11.30 -23.59
C ILE A 531 5.16 11.37 -24.67
N LEU A 532 6.14 10.46 -24.62
CA LEU A 532 7.22 10.38 -25.59
C LEU A 532 7.12 9.16 -26.50
N GLY A 533 6.47 8.10 -26.01
CA GLY A 533 6.30 6.86 -26.74
C GLY A 533 4.99 6.18 -26.38
N ILE A 534 4.66 5.19 -27.19
CA ILE A 534 3.54 4.28 -26.99
C ILE A 534 4.14 2.88 -27.01
N THR A 535 3.76 2.04 -26.06
CA THR A 535 4.19 0.64 -26.03
C THR A 535 3.77 -0.06 -27.32
N SER A 536 4.73 -0.64 -28.05
CA SER A 536 4.52 -1.18 -29.39
C SER A 536 5.01 -2.63 -29.50
N TRP A 537 6.29 -2.88 -29.22
CA TRP A 537 6.92 -4.20 -29.22
C TRP A 537 8.22 -4.14 -28.41
N GLY A 538 8.74 -5.30 -27.97
CA GLY A 538 9.93 -5.42 -27.13
C GLY A 538 10.70 -6.71 -27.38
#